data_AF-A0A7C4W8E5-F1
#
_entry.id   AF-A0A7C4W8E5-F1
#
_cell.length_a   1.000
_cell.length_b   1.000
_cell.length_c   1.000
_cell.angle_alpha   90.00
_cell.angle_beta   90.00
_cell.angle_gamma   90.00
#
_symmetry.space_group_name_H-M   'P 1'
#
loop_
_entity.id
_entity.type
_entity.pdbx_description
1 polymer ?
#
loop_
_entity_poly.entity_id
_entity_poly.type
_entity_poly.pdbx_seq_one_letter_code
_entity_poly.pdbx_strand_id
1 'polypeptide(L)'
;VLAAILWGVFMGAYETIMRAAVADLTEPSNRAYAYGIYSFASGISWMIGTMIMALLLTVYSFGIVVFSLICEVLAITLLVSLWFLRKD
;
A
#
# COMPACT_ATOMS: atom_id res chain seq x y z
N VAL A 1 -1.56 -7.13 -21.44
CA VAL A 1 -2.89 -6.47 -21.46
C VAL A 1 -3.76 -6.90 -20.29
N LEU A 2 -4.10 -8.20 -20.13
CA LEU A 2 -4.93 -8.66 -19.01
C LEU A 2 -4.39 -8.27 -17.63
N ALA A 3 -3.09 -8.46 -17.38
CA ALA A 3 -2.45 -8.04 -16.13
C ALA A 3 -2.56 -6.53 -15.87
N ALA A 4 -2.40 -5.70 -16.90
CA ALA A 4 -2.54 -4.24 -16.79
C ALA A 4 -3.99 -3.80 -16.52
N ILE A 5 -4.98 -4.51 -17.11
CA ILE A 5 -6.40 -4.27 -16.84
C ILE A 5 -6.72 -4.60 -15.38
N LEU A 6 -6.34 -5.80 -14.92
CA LEU A 6 -6.55 -6.22 -13.53
C LEU A 6 -5.87 -5.27 -12.55
N TRP A 7 -4.63 -4.88 -12.83
CA TRP A 7 -3.90 -3.92 -12.03
C TRP A 7 -4.59 -2.55 -12.00
N GLY A 8 -5.04 -2.03 -13.16
CA GLY A 8 -5.71 -0.74 -13.24
C GLY A 8 -7.04 -0.70 -12.50
N VAL A 9 -7.85 -1.77 -12.62
CA VAL A 9 -9.11 -1.90 -11.87
C VAL A 9 -8.85 -1.91 -10.36
N PHE A 10 -7.89 -2.72 -9.91
CA PHE A 10 -7.53 -2.80 -8.50
C PHE A 10 -7.00 -1.46 -7.97
N MET A 11 -6.03 -0.86 -8.67
CA MET A 11 -5.43 0.41 -8.26
C MET A 11 -6.44 1.56 -8.26
N GLY A 12 -7.34 1.64 -9.25
CA GLY A 12 -8.38 2.66 -9.29
C GLY A 12 -9.33 2.61 -8.09
N ALA A 13 -9.69 1.41 -7.65
CA ALA A 13 -10.46 1.21 -6.44
C ALA A 13 -9.64 1.56 -5.18
N TYR A 14 -8.41 1.03 -5.08
CA TYR A 14 -7.51 1.25 -3.95
C TYR A 14 -7.25 2.74 -3.70
N GLU A 15 -6.89 3.49 -4.74
CA GLU A 15 -6.52 4.91 -4.63
C GLU A 15 -7.70 5.78 -4.19
N THR A 16 -8.90 5.45 -4.67
CA THR A 16 -10.15 6.13 -4.28
C THR A 16 -10.50 5.87 -2.82
N ILE A 17 -10.49 4.60 -2.40
CA ILE A 17 -10.84 4.20 -1.03
C ILE A 17 -9.85 4.81 -0.03
N MET A 18 -8.55 4.76 -0.32
CA MET A 18 -7.53 5.29 0.59
C MET A 18 -7.68 6.81 0.78
N ARG A 19 -7.94 7.58 -0.28
CA ARG A 19 -8.15 9.03 -0.16
C ARG A 19 -9.43 9.40 0.57
N ALA A 20 -10.52 8.67 0.32
CA ALA A 20 -11.76 8.86 1.06
C ALA A 20 -11.55 8.63 2.57
N ALA A 21 -10.85 7.55 2.94
CA ALA A 21 -10.53 7.25 4.33
C ALA A 21 -9.72 8.36 5.02
N VAL A 22 -8.76 8.98 4.33
CA VAL A 22 -8.01 10.13 4.91
C VAL A 22 -8.96 11.28 5.24
N ALA A 23 -9.92 11.59 4.36
CA ALA A 23 -10.89 12.67 4.59
C ALA A 23 -11.89 12.36 5.72
N ASP A 24 -12.27 11.08 5.87
CA ASP A 24 -13.19 10.62 6.90
C ASP A 24 -12.55 10.59 8.29
N LEU A 25 -11.24 10.30 8.35
CA LEU A 25 -10.48 10.20 9.60
C LEU A 25 -9.92 11.55 10.10
N THR A 26 -10.07 12.63 9.35
CA THR A 26 -9.47 13.93 9.71
C THR A 26 -10.44 15.10 9.68
N GLU A 27 -10.30 15.96 10.69
CA GLU A 27 -11.03 17.22 10.80
C GLU A 27 -10.78 18.11 9.57
N PRO A 28 -11.79 18.85 9.09
CA PRO A 28 -11.67 19.67 7.87
C PRO A 28 -10.49 20.64 7.86
N SER A 29 -10.15 21.22 9.01
CA SER A 29 -9.02 22.15 9.20
C SER A 29 -7.65 21.51 8.94
N ASN A 30 -7.52 20.19 9.17
CA ASN A 30 -6.25 19.47 9.13
C ASN A 30 -6.07 18.60 7.87
N ARG A 31 -7.07 18.56 6.98
CA ARG A 31 -7.06 17.70 5.78
C ARG A 31 -5.86 17.92 4.87
N ALA A 32 -5.46 19.18 4.66
CA ALA A 32 -4.31 19.50 3.81
C ALA A 32 -3.02 18.85 4.33
N TYR A 33 -2.81 18.90 5.64
CA TYR A 33 -1.65 18.27 6.29
C TYR A 33 -1.74 16.74 6.25
N ALA A 34 -2.93 16.18 6.52
CA ALA A 34 -3.16 14.75 6.48
C ALA A 34 -2.90 14.13 5.09
N TYR A 35 -3.36 14.79 4.02
CA TYR A 35 -3.05 14.38 2.65
C TYR A 35 -1.56 14.51 2.32
N GLY A 36 -0.87 15.51 2.89
CA GLY A 36 0.58 15.64 2.80
C GLY A 36 1.31 14.42 3.39
N ILE A 37 0.94 14.03 4.62
CA ILE A 37 1.48 12.82 5.27
C ILE A 37 1.19 11.57 4.44
N TYR A 38 -0.05 11.39 3.99
CA TYR A 38 -0.43 10.24 3.15
C TYR A 38 0.42 10.17 1.87
N SER A 39 0.59 11.29 1.18
CA SER A 39 1.36 11.35 -0.07
C SER A 39 2.85 11.06 0.17
N PHE A 40 3.42 11.59 1.25
CA PHE A 40 4.80 11.35 1.62
C PHE A 40 5.05 9.88 2.00
N ALA A 41 4.20 9.32 2.86
CA ALA A 41 4.33 7.94 3.31
C ALA A 41 4.14 6.94 2.17
N SER A 42 3.15 7.15 1.31
CA SER A 42 2.92 6.31 0.12
C SER A 42 4.08 6.43 -0.88
N GLY A 43 4.58 7.63 -1.13
CA GLY A 43 5.72 7.87 -2.01
C GLY A 43 7.00 7.17 -1.52
N ILE A 44 7.35 7.33 -0.24
CA ILE A 44 8.52 6.66 0.35
C ILE A 44 8.34 5.14 0.32
N SER A 45 7.15 4.63 0.64
CA SER A 45 6.88 3.19 0.62
C SER A 45 7.05 2.62 -0.80
N TRP A 46 6.54 3.32 -1.81
CA TRP A 46 6.71 2.93 -3.21
C TRP A 46 8.18 2.96 -3.64
N MET A 47 8.91 4.01 -3.25
CA MET A 47 10.34 4.15 -3.56
C MET A 47 11.15 3.00 -2.93
N ILE A 48 10.97 2.73 -1.64
CA ILE A 48 11.71 1.66 -0.94
C ILE A 48 11.35 0.29 -1.54
N GLY A 49 10.06 0.01 -1.74
CA GLY A 49 9.61 -1.26 -2.30
C GLY A 49 10.17 -1.50 -3.70
N THR A 50 10.11 -0.51 -4.59
CA THR A 50 10.67 -0.61 -5.94
C THR A 50 12.20 -0.69 -5.95
N MET A 51 12.89 0.02 -5.05
CA MET A 51 14.34 -0.09 -4.88
C MET A 51 14.77 -1.50 -4.47
N ILE A 52 14.08 -2.11 -3.51
CA ILE A 52 14.34 -3.49 -3.09
C ILE A 52 14.08 -4.45 -4.26
N MET A 53 12.96 -4.30 -4.98
CA MET A 53 12.65 -5.14 -6.14
C MET A 53 13.70 -5.00 -7.26
N ALA A 54 14.18 -3.78 -7.51
CA ALA A 54 15.24 -3.53 -8.49
C ALA A 54 16.56 -4.21 -8.09
N LEU A 55 16.94 -4.15 -6.81
CA LEU A 55 18.12 -4.85 -6.30
C LEU A 55 17.96 -6.37 -6.37
N LEU A 56 16.78 -6.91 -6.06
CA LEU A 56 16.53 -8.35 -6.16
C LEU A 56 16.64 -8.84 -7.61
N LEU A 57 16.22 -8.04 -8.58
CA LEU A 57 16.35 -8.35 -10.00
C LEU A 57 17.80 -8.53 -10.46
N THR A 58 18.76 -7.81 -9.87
CA THR A 58 20.18 -7.92 -10.28
C THR A 58 20.85 -9.18 -9.73
N VAL A 59 20.33 -9.75 -8.65
CA VAL A 59 20.89 -10.93 -7.98
C VAL A 59 20.13 -12.20 -8.38
N TYR A 60 18.80 -12.21 -8.21
CA TYR A 60 17.96 -13.38 -8.44
C TYR A 60 16.50 -12.98 -8.65
N SER A 61 15.99 -13.15 -9.87
CA SER A 61 14.65 -12.65 -10.26
C SER A 61 13.50 -13.27 -9.46
N PHE A 62 13.62 -14.52 -8.99
CA PHE A 62 12.59 -15.15 -8.15
C PHE A 62 12.56 -14.56 -6.73
N GLY A 63 13.59 -13.81 -6.32
CA GLY A 63 13.60 -13.07 -5.06
C GLY A 63 12.46 -12.06 -4.95
N ILE A 64 11.98 -11.49 -6.06
CA ILE A 64 10.81 -10.59 -6.06
C ILE A 64 9.56 -11.32 -5.59
N VAL A 65 9.34 -12.57 -6.05
CA VAL A 65 8.16 -13.35 -5.69
C VAL A 65 8.16 -13.62 -4.19
N VAL A 66 9.30 -14.05 -3.65
CA VAL A 66 9.45 -14.30 -2.21
C VAL A 66 9.23 -13.03 -1.41
N PHE A 67 9.81 -11.90 -1.83
CA PHE A 67 9.62 -10.61 -1.18
C PHE A 67 8.15 -10.17 -1.17
N SER A 68 7.47 -10.23 -2.32
CA SER A 68 6.04 -9.89 -2.43
C SER A 68 5.17 -10.76 -1.54
N LEU A 69 5.41 -12.09 -1.51
CA LEU A 69 4.66 -13.01 -0.64
C LEU A 69 4.87 -12.69 0.85
N ILE A 70 6.08 -12.35 1.26
CA ILE A 70 6.35 -11.92 2.64
C ILE A 70 5.57 -10.64 2.97
N CYS A 71 5.60 -9.64 2.08
CA CYS A 71 4.84 -8.40 2.27
C CYS A 71 3.33 -8.66 2.34
N GLU A 72 2.78 -9.52 1.48
CA GLU A 72 1.36 -9.89 1.50
C GLU A 72 0.97 -10.60 2.81
N VAL A 73 1.78 -11.55 3.28
CA VAL A 73 1.54 -12.25 4.56
C VAL A 73 1.57 -11.26 5.74
N LEU A 74 2.53 -10.33 5.76
CA LEU A 74 2.60 -9.29 6.79
C LEU A 74 1.39 -8.36 6.75
N ALA A 75 0.96 -7.94 5.55
CA ALA A 75 -0.21 -7.09 5.37
C ALA A 75 -1.50 -7.78 5.85
N ILE A 76 -1.71 -9.05 5.48
CA ILE A 76 -2.86 -9.84 5.94
C ILE A 76 -2.83 -10.00 7.46
N THR A 77 -1.66 -10.31 8.02
CA THR A 77 -1.49 -10.47 9.48
C THR A 77 -1.85 -9.19 10.22
N LEU A 78 -1.40 -8.04 9.71
CA LEU A 78 -1.74 -6.72 10.28
C LEU A 78 -3.22 -6.40 10.13
N LEU A 79 -3.82 -6.68 8.97
CA LEU A 79 -5.25 -6.43 8.74
C LEU A 79 -6.12 -7.25 9.68
N VAL A 80 -5.80 -8.53 9.84
CA VAL A 80 -6.54 -9.45 10.72
C VAL A 80 -6.36 -9.04 12.19
N SER A 81 -5.15 -8.69 12.62
CA SER A 81 -4.93 -8.25 14.01
C SER A 81 -5.69 -6.96 14.34
N LEU A 82 -5.68 -5.98 13.43
CA LEU A 82 -6.46 -4.74 13.58
C LEU A 82 -7.96 -5.00 13.59
N TRP A 83 -8.44 -5.94 12.77
CA TRP A 83 -9.86 -6.32 12.77
C TRP A 83 -10.30 -6.91 14.11
N PHE A 84 -9.47 -7.76 14.74
CA PHE A 84 -9.76 -8.30 16.07
C PHE A 84 -9.73 -7.23 17.17
N LEU A 85 -8.85 -6.22 17.06
CA LEU A 85 -8.76 -5.11 18.02
C LEU A 85 -9.92 -4.12 17.92
N ARG A 86 -10.63 -4.07 16.78
CA ARG A 86 -11.74 -3.14 16.56
C ARG A 86 -13.10 -3.68 17.06
N LYS A 87 -13.15 -4.87 17.67
CA LYS A 87 -14.43 -5.54 17.99
C LYS A 87 -15.19 -5.00 19.22
N ASP A 88 -14.88 -3.77 19.64
CA ASP A 88 -15.58 -3.00 20.68
C ASP A 88 -16.48 -1.93 20.03
#